data_AF-A0A1Q7EIM3-F1
#
_entry.id   AF-A0A1Q7EIM3-F1
#
_cell.length_a   1.000
_cell.length_b   1.000
_cell.length_c   1.000
_cell.angle_alpha   90.00
_cell.angle_beta   90.00
_cell.angle_gamma   90.00
#
_symmetry.space_group_name_H-M   'P 1'
#
loop_
_entity.id
_entity.type
_entity.pdbx_description
1 polymer ?
#
loop_
_entity_poly.entity_id
_entity_poly.type
_entity_poly.pdbx_seq_one_letter_code
_entity_poly.pdbx_strand_id
1 'polypeptide(L)'
;MHWVNSWLWGITGLVPPFCVEVILRDTSRYYLQSVLDHDKQTDTGVIRIWDLRAFTDADLEDLKARLNDIRDRSQLSPAEKVHPRLDWANVYLHTDDVAYCIEWHDRLWPQEERPQIGFR
;
A
#
# COMPACT_ATOMS: atom_id res chain seq x y z
N MET A 1 20.00 1.65 -3.78
CA MET A 1 18.54 1.77 -3.56
C MET A 1 17.71 0.86 -4.45
N HIS A 2 18.29 -0.09 -5.21
CA HIS A 2 17.51 -0.95 -6.12
C HIS A 2 16.53 -1.92 -5.44
N TRP A 3 16.82 -2.43 -4.24
CA TRP A 3 16.02 -3.51 -3.66
C TRP A 3 14.64 -3.05 -3.17
N VAL A 4 14.52 -1.80 -2.67
CA VAL A 4 13.23 -1.22 -2.25
C VAL A 4 12.29 -1.11 -3.45
N ASN A 5 12.81 -0.61 -4.58
CA ASN A 5 12.05 -0.47 -5.81
C ASN A 5 11.66 -1.86 -6.35
N SER A 6 12.59 -2.80 -6.40
CA SER A 6 12.27 -4.19 -6.78
C SER A 6 11.20 -4.82 -5.90
N TRP A 7 11.21 -4.54 -4.59
CA TRP A 7 10.21 -5.02 -3.64
C TRP A 7 8.84 -4.37 -3.90
N LEU A 8 8.79 -3.04 -3.95
CA LEU A 8 7.56 -2.28 -4.17
C LEU A 8 6.89 -2.70 -5.48
N TRP A 9 7.63 -2.68 -6.59
CA TRP A 9 7.12 -3.02 -7.91
C TRP A 9 6.81 -4.52 -8.09
N GLY A 10 7.24 -5.37 -7.14
CA GLY A 10 6.89 -6.78 -7.08
C GLY A 10 5.58 -7.08 -6.36
N ILE A 11 4.98 -6.10 -5.68
CA ILE A 11 3.72 -6.29 -4.95
C ILE A 11 2.56 -6.49 -5.94
N THR A 12 1.83 -7.58 -5.76
CA THR A 12 0.66 -7.92 -6.57
C THR A 12 -0.63 -7.84 -5.72
N GLY A 13 -1.73 -7.43 -6.35
CA GLY A 13 -3.06 -7.38 -5.73
C GLY A 13 -3.28 -6.24 -4.73
N LEU A 14 -4.40 -6.31 -4.00
CA LEU A 14 -4.83 -5.27 -3.05
C LEU A 14 -4.11 -5.38 -1.70
N VAL A 15 -3.45 -4.33 -1.29
CA VAL A 15 -2.80 -4.19 0.02
C VAL A 15 -3.83 -3.66 1.02
N PRO A 16 -4.01 -4.31 2.18
CA PRO A 16 -4.88 -3.77 3.24
C PRO A 16 -4.43 -2.37 3.68
N PRO A 17 -5.35 -1.47 4.06
CA PRO A 17 -4.99 -0.21 4.70
C PRO A 17 -4.06 -0.45 5.89
N PHE A 18 -3.13 0.48 6.11
CA PHE A 18 -2.11 0.42 7.17
C PHE A 18 -1.03 -0.68 7.03
N CYS A 19 -1.10 -1.56 6.03
CA CYS A 19 -0.16 -2.67 5.90
C CYS A 19 1.18 -2.24 5.27
N VAL A 20 1.17 -1.40 4.24
CA VAL A 20 2.39 -0.91 3.60
C VAL A 20 2.38 0.60 3.54
N GLU A 21 3.42 1.23 4.09
CA GLU A 21 3.69 2.65 3.93
C GLU A 21 4.79 2.87 2.89
N VAL A 22 4.52 3.74 1.92
CA VAL A 22 5.50 4.24 0.96
C VAL A 22 5.94 5.62 1.43
N ILE A 23 7.24 5.78 1.68
CA ILE A 23 7.83 7.04 2.11
C ILE A 23 8.62 7.60 0.93
N LEU A 24 8.23 8.80 0.50
CA LEU A 24 8.92 9.52 -0.54
C LEU A 24 10.07 10.36 0.03
N ARG A 25 11.02 10.76 -0.82
CA ARG A 25 12.18 11.58 -0.43
C ARG A 25 11.82 12.95 0.12
N ASP A 26 10.68 13.50 -0.29
CA ASP A 26 10.11 14.74 0.24
C ASP A 26 9.45 14.57 1.62
N THR A 27 9.55 13.37 2.21
CA THR A 27 8.95 12.95 3.49
C THR A 27 7.44 12.72 3.45
N SER A 28 6.80 12.84 2.29
CA SER A 28 5.40 12.44 2.10
C SER A 28 5.23 10.94 2.37
N ARG A 29 4.09 10.59 2.97
CA ARG A 29 3.77 9.22 3.38
C ARG A 29 2.42 8.80 2.83
N TYR A 30 2.37 7.62 2.25
CA TYR A 30 1.14 7.07 1.69
C TYR A 30 0.97 5.61 2.07
N TYR A 31 -0.27 5.21 2.38
CA TYR A 31 -0.63 3.81 2.55
C TYR A 31 -0.91 3.19 1.19
N LEU A 32 -0.11 2.20 0.79
CA LEU A 32 -0.25 1.53 -0.50
C LEU A 32 -1.57 0.75 -0.54
N GLN A 33 -2.27 0.83 -1.67
CA GLN A 33 -3.42 0.02 -2.00
C GLN A 33 -3.09 -1.01 -3.08
N SER A 34 -2.39 -0.60 -4.14
CA SER A 34 -1.88 -1.52 -5.16
C SER A 34 -0.82 -0.83 -6.02
N VAL A 35 0.00 -1.63 -6.70
CA VAL A 35 0.81 -1.16 -7.83
C VAL A 35 -0.03 -1.31 -9.09
N LEU A 36 -0.19 -0.23 -9.85
CA LEU A 36 -0.99 -0.24 -11.09
C LEU A 36 -0.12 -0.49 -12.31
N ASP A 37 1.02 0.20 -12.41
CA ASP A 37 1.93 0.10 -13.55
C ASP A 37 3.34 0.52 -13.17
N HIS A 38 4.33 0.00 -13.90
CA HIS A 38 5.74 0.36 -13.79
C HIS A 38 6.43 0.21 -15.14
N ASP A 39 6.84 1.34 -15.72
CA ASP A 39 7.64 1.39 -16.93
C ASP A 39 9.13 1.37 -16.58
N LYS A 40 9.76 0.22 -16.85
CA LYS A 40 11.18 -0.02 -16.62
C LYS A 40 12.10 0.77 -17.57
N GLN A 41 11.60 1.33 -18.67
CA GLN A 41 12.42 2.12 -19.58
C GLN A 41 12.61 3.55 -19.08
N THR A 42 11.55 4.11 -18.48
CA THR A 42 11.54 5.47 -17.96
C THR A 42 11.73 5.55 -16.45
N ASP A 43 11.78 4.40 -15.76
CA ASP A 43 11.79 4.30 -14.31
C ASP A 43 10.65 5.12 -13.67
N THR A 44 9.48 5.11 -14.31
CA THR A 44 8.26 5.74 -13.80
C THR A 44 7.19 4.70 -13.51
N GLY A 45 6.32 4.99 -12.55
CA GLY A 45 5.24 4.09 -12.21
C GLY A 45 4.05 4.80 -11.58
N VAL A 46 2.99 4.03 -11.42
CA VAL A 46 1.75 4.49 -10.79
C VAL A 46 1.40 3.53 -9.67
N ILE A 47 1.33 4.06 -8.46
CA ILE A 47 0.76 3.35 -7.32
C ILE A 47 -0.61 3.92 -7.00
N ARG A 48 -1.51 3.06 -6.55
CA ARG A 48 -2.76 3.47 -5.90
C ARG A 48 -2.56 3.44 -4.40
N ILE A 49 -3.08 4.45 -3.72
CA ILE A 49 -2.99 4.62 -2.28
C ILE A 49 -4.38 4.67 -1.66
N TRP A 50 -4.49 4.30 -0.39
CA TRP A 50 -5.67 4.58 0.41
C TRP A 50 -5.68 6.05 0.81
N ASP A 51 -6.75 6.77 0.46
CA ASP A 51 -6.92 8.16 0.87
C ASP A 51 -7.69 8.22 2.19
N LEU A 52 -6.96 8.60 3.24
CA LEU A 52 -7.47 8.74 4.60
C LEU A 52 -7.62 10.20 5.02
N ARG A 53 -7.41 11.18 4.14
CA ARG A 53 -7.40 12.61 4.50
C ARG A 53 -8.74 13.10 5.05
N ALA A 54 -9.82 12.46 4.64
CA ALA A 54 -11.16 12.76 5.14
C ALA A 54 -11.44 12.12 6.50
N PHE A 55 -10.57 11.27 7.07
CA PHE A 55 -10.85 10.54 8.31
C PHE A 55 -10.55 11.39 9.55
N THR A 56 -11.43 11.28 10.54
CA THR A 56 -11.15 11.65 11.92
C THR A 56 -10.56 10.46 12.68
N ASP A 57 -10.03 10.69 13.88
CA ASP A 57 -9.53 9.60 14.73
C ASP A 57 -10.59 8.52 14.99
N ALA A 58 -11.86 8.91 15.14
CA ALA A 58 -12.96 7.97 15.31
C ALA A 58 -13.20 7.10 14.06
N ASP A 59 -13.07 7.68 12.86
CA ASP A 59 -13.19 6.91 11.61
C ASP A 59 -12.00 5.95 11.45
N LEU A 60 -10.80 6.34 11.92
CA LEU A 60 -9.61 5.47 11.86
C LEU A 60 -9.77 4.26 12.79
N GLU A 61 -10.31 4.45 13.99
CA GLU A 61 -10.60 3.35 14.91
C GLU A 61 -11.72 2.44 14.36
N ASP A 62 -12.78 3.00 13.76
CA ASP A 62 -13.81 2.21 13.08
C ASP A 62 -13.23 1.40 11.91
N LEU A 63 -12.39 2.01 11.08
CA LEU A 63 -11.71 1.32 9.98
C LEU A 63 -10.86 0.15 10.49
N LYS A 64 -10.04 0.35 11.54
CA LYS A 64 -9.27 -0.75 12.15
C LYS A 64 -10.16 -1.88 12.65
N ALA A 65 -11.29 -1.54 13.29
CA ALA A 65 -12.25 -2.54 13.75
C ALA A 65 -12.84 -3.34 12.58
N ARG A 66 -13.25 -2.68 11.48
CA ARG A 66 -13.78 -3.35 10.28
C ARG A 66 -12.75 -4.23 9.59
N LEU A 67 -11.49 -3.79 9.52
CA LEU A 67 -10.40 -4.60 8.96
C LEU A 67 -10.21 -5.90 9.75
N ASN A 68 -10.50 -5.92 11.06
CA ASN A 68 -10.47 -7.13 11.88
C ASN A 68 -11.56 -8.16 11.53
N ASP A 69 -12.57 -7.79 10.75
CA ASP A 69 -13.59 -8.71 10.24
C ASP A 69 -13.30 -9.20 8.81
N ILE A 70 -12.42 -8.50 8.08
CA ILE A 70 -12.02 -8.90 6.73
C ILE A 70 -11.16 -10.16 6.77
N ARG A 71 -11.58 -11.19 6.03
CA ARG A 71 -10.88 -12.48 5.95
C ARG A 71 -10.14 -12.70 4.63
N ASP A 72 -10.47 -11.92 3.60
CA ASP A 72 -9.93 -12.09 2.26
C ASP A 72 -9.67 -10.73 1.59
N ARG A 73 -8.57 -10.62 0.83
CA ARG A 73 -8.15 -9.37 0.17
C ARG A 73 -9.16 -8.87 -0.85
N SER A 74 -9.97 -9.74 -1.46
CA SER A 74 -11.04 -9.33 -2.38
C SER A 74 -12.14 -8.50 -1.71
N GLN A 75 -12.31 -8.63 -0.39
CA GLN A 75 -13.29 -7.85 0.38
C GLN A 75 -12.82 -6.41 0.62
N LEU A 76 -11.55 -6.09 0.30
CA LEU A 76 -11.05 -4.72 0.29
C LEU A 76 -11.61 -3.89 -0.88
N SER A 77 -12.34 -4.53 -1.80
CA SER A 77 -12.93 -3.88 -2.95
C SER A 77 -14.45 -4.12 -3.03
N PRO A 78 -15.25 -3.09 -3.36
CA PRO A 78 -14.85 -1.69 -3.50
C PRO A 78 -14.61 -1.02 -2.12
N ALA A 79 -13.90 0.11 -2.10
CA ALA A 79 -13.42 0.76 -0.87
C ALA A 79 -14.56 1.11 0.11
N GLU A 80 -15.72 1.48 -0.40
CA GLU A 80 -16.89 1.88 0.36
C GLU A 80 -17.49 0.72 1.17
N LYS A 81 -17.23 -0.55 0.76
CA LYS A 81 -17.59 -1.72 1.55
C LYS A 81 -16.68 -1.91 2.77
N VAL A 82 -15.46 -1.40 2.71
CA VAL A 82 -14.51 -1.43 3.84
C VAL A 82 -14.85 -0.33 4.83
N HIS A 83 -15.04 0.91 4.37
CA HIS A 83 -15.52 2.02 5.19
C HIS A 83 -16.16 3.10 4.30
N PRO A 84 -17.30 3.70 4.66
CA PRO A 84 -18.03 4.61 3.78
C PRO A 84 -17.26 5.86 3.34
N ARG A 85 -16.25 6.26 4.12
CA ARG A 85 -15.38 7.42 3.82
C ARG A 85 -14.05 7.01 3.19
N LEU A 86 -13.76 5.72 3.08
CA LEU A 86 -12.51 5.24 2.50
C LEU A 86 -12.54 5.47 1.00
N ASP A 87 -11.52 6.18 0.53
CA ASP A 87 -11.33 6.45 -0.90
C ASP A 87 -9.90 6.06 -1.30
N TRP A 88 -9.55 6.28 -2.56
CA TRP A 88 -8.24 6.01 -3.10
C TRP A 88 -7.77 7.12 -4.04
N ALA A 89 -6.46 7.25 -4.19
CA ALA A 89 -5.85 8.16 -5.15
C ALA A 89 -4.70 7.45 -5.89
N ASN A 90 -4.36 7.94 -7.08
CA ASN A 90 -3.20 7.47 -7.82
C ASN A 90 -2.04 8.45 -7.61
N VAL A 91 -0.86 7.93 -7.33
CA VAL A 91 0.38 8.70 -7.24
C VAL A 91 1.27 8.29 -8.42
N TYR A 92 1.61 9.26 -9.25
CA TYR A 92 2.57 9.13 -10.34
C TYR A 92 3.93 9.55 -9.80
N LEU A 93 4.93 8.68 -9.91
CA LEU A 93 6.25 8.92 -9.33
C LEU A 93 7.35 8.29 -10.15
N HIS A 94 8.55 8.85 -10.03
CA HIS A 94 9.77 8.20 -10.49
C HIS A 94 10.24 7.19 -9.44
N THR A 95 10.85 6.09 -9.84
CA THR A 95 11.30 5.06 -8.87
C THR A 95 12.29 5.62 -7.85
N ASP A 96 13.10 6.61 -8.25
CA ASP A 96 14.02 7.29 -7.34
C ASP A 96 13.32 8.16 -6.30
N ASP A 97 12.05 8.54 -6.47
CA ASP A 97 11.32 9.33 -5.47
C ASP A 97 11.01 8.53 -4.20
N VAL A 98 11.02 7.19 -4.30
CA VAL A 98 10.79 6.29 -3.16
C VAL A 98 12.05 6.21 -2.31
N ALA A 99 11.95 6.68 -1.06
CA ALA A 99 13.05 6.61 -0.11
C ALA A 99 13.15 5.22 0.53
N TYR A 100 12.04 4.71 1.05
CA TYR A 100 11.90 3.37 1.61
C TYR A 100 10.42 3.00 1.76
N CYS A 101 10.15 1.71 1.96
CA CYS A 101 8.82 1.21 2.30
C CYS A 101 8.85 0.57 3.69
N ILE A 102 7.76 0.69 4.44
CA ILE A 102 7.55 -0.05 5.69
C ILE A 102 6.45 -1.08 5.45
N GLU A 103 6.78 -2.36 5.66
CA GLU A 103 5.81 -3.44 5.76
C GLU A 103 5.46 -3.64 7.24
N TRP A 104 4.22 -3.31 7.60
CA TRP A 104 3.66 -3.64 8.91
C TRP A 104 3.04 -5.03 8.84
N HIS A 105 3.21 -5.80 9.91
CA HIS A 105 2.63 -7.15 10.00
C HIS A 105 1.10 -7.07 9.94
N ASP A 106 0.52 -7.58 8.85
CA ASP A 106 -0.91 -7.79 8.70
C ASP A 106 -1.21 -9.26 8.32
N ARG A 107 -2.31 -9.79 8.83
CA ARG A 107 -2.71 -11.20 8.61
C ARG A 107 -3.18 -11.49 7.18
N LEU A 108 -3.60 -10.46 6.44
CA LEU A 108 -4.06 -10.55 5.06
C LEU A 108 -2.89 -10.36 4.08
N TRP A 109 -1.67 -10.11 4.57
CA TRP A 109 -0.48 -10.04 3.74
C TRP A 109 -0.11 -11.45 3.23
N PRO A 110 0.13 -11.64 1.93
CA PRO A 110 0.44 -12.95 1.37
C PRO A 110 1.71 -13.53 2.03
N GLN A 111 1.56 -14.66 2.73
CA GLN A 111 2.70 -15.34 3.37
C GLN A 111 3.51 -16.19 2.38
N GLU A 112 2.88 -16.64 1.29
CA GLU A 112 3.45 -17.59 0.32
C GLU A 112 4.28 -16.92 -0.80
N GLU A 113 4.17 -15.59 -0.95
CA GLU A 113 4.90 -14.79 -1.96
C GLU A 113 5.84 -13.76 -1.33
N ARG A 114 6.37 -14.02 -0.13
CA ARG A 114 7.35 -13.11 0.47
C ARG A 114 8.65 -13.15 -0.34
N PRO A 115 9.05 -12.07 -1.03
CA PRO A 115 10.45 -11.95 -1.42
C PRO A 115 11.31 -12.05 -0.15
N GLN A 116 12.34 -12.89 -0.18
CA GLN A 116 13.20 -13.15 0.97
C GLN A 116 13.80 -11.82 1.46
N ILE A 117 13.43 -11.37 2.65
CA ILE A 117 13.97 -10.15 3.28
C ILE A 117 15.21 -10.55 4.11
N GLY A 118 16.41 -10.20 3.65
CA GLY A 118 17.68 -10.46 4.35
C GLY A 118 18.86 -10.71 3.39
N PHE A 119 20.10 -10.56 3.89
CA PHE A 119 21.30 -11.00 3.17
C PHE A 119 21.46 -12.52 3.30
N ARG A 120 21.89 -13.19 2.22
CA ARG A 120 22.25 -14.62 2.23
C ARG A 120 23.47 -14.90 3.09
#